data_AF-A0A7Z9WFT4-F1
#
_entry.id   AF-A0A7Z9WFT4-F1
#
_cell.length_a   1.000
_cell.length_b   1.000
_cell.length_c   1.000
_cell.angle_alpha   90.00
_cell.angle_beta   90.00
_cell.angle_gamma   90.00
#
_symmetry.space_group_name_H-M   'P 1'
#
loop_
_entity.id
_entity.type
_entity.pdbx_description
1 polymer ?
#
loop_
_entity_poly.entity_id
_entity_poly.type
_entity_poly.pdbx_seq_one_letter_code
_entity_poly.pdbx_strand_id
1 'polypeptide(L)'
;MKKEVLISRIIKSRERLTPSYPFNFKRKLEEEGGCGVTGFACNIPVRGRHIFEPSCQMHNRGNGKGGGIAAVGLSASDMGITQDILENDYLLQVALLDAEVRKYVEREFIAPYLRVDKAERVATAPDYRDIEGLESRPPDVWRYFVRVKTHILKQFIQEHGLQELDIRRAEDEFIYQNSFRLNQRFYASLGEKKAFVLSHGRNMMILKI
;
A
#
# COMPACT_ATOMS: atom_id res chain seq x y z
N MET A 1 -1.77 3.34 -28.56
CA MET A 1 -1.07 4.57 -28.12
C MET A 1 0.44 4.34 -28.10
N LYS A 2 1.25 5.25 -28.66
CA LYS A 2 2.73 5.18 -28.58
C LYS A 2 3.17 5.33 -27.12
N LYS A 3 4.17 4.54 -26.69
CA LYS A 3 4.65 4.48 -25.29
C LYS A 3 5.02 5.86 -24.71
N GLU A 4 5.59 6.74 -25.53
CA GLU A 4 5.99 8.10 -25.14
C GLU A 4 4.80 8.98 -24.76
N VAL A 5 3.69 8.90 -25.51
CA VAL A 5 2.46 9.66 -25.23
C VAL A 5 1.86 9.24 -23.90
N LEU A 6 1.87 7.94 -23.61
CA LEU A 6 1.41 7.41 -22.32
C LEU A 6 2.25 7.94 -21.16
N ILE A 7 3.58 7.87 -21.26
CA ILE A 7 4.49 8.36 -20.23
C ILE A 7 4.24 9.84 -19.97
N SER A 8 4.15 10.66 -21.03
CA SER A 8 3.88 12.09 -20.92
C SER A 8 2.55 12.38 -20.20
N ARG A 9 1.48 11.65 -20.53
CA ARG A 9 0.17 11.82 -19.86
C ARG A 9 0.22 11.45 -18.38
N ILE A 10 0.91 10.37 -18.01
CA ILE A 10 1.07 9.97 -16.61
C ILE A 10 1.88 11.02 -15.84
N ILE A 11 3.01 11.48 -16.39
CA ILE A 11 3.81 12.55 -15.77
C ILE A 11 2.96 13.80 -15.56
N LYS A 12 2.26 14.25 -16.61
CA LYS A 12 1.37 15.41 -16.56
C LYS A 12 0.26 15.25 -15.52
N SER A 13 -0.30 14.05 -15.38
CA SER A 13 -1.34 13.78 -14.38
C SER A 13 -0.84 13.98 -12.94
N ARG A 14 0.46 13.85 -12.71
CA ARG A 14 1.11 13.93 -11.39
C ARG A 14 1.71 15.30 -11.06
N GLU A 15 1.73 16.25 -12.00
CA GLU A 15 2.26 17.60 -11.76
C GLU A 15 1.63 18.28 -10.53
N ARG A 16 0.33 18.00 -10.29
CA ARG A 16 -0.43 18.52 -9.15
C ARG A 16 -0.12 17.85 -7.81
N LEU A 17 0.71 16.80 -7.78
CA LEU A 17 1.12 16.09 -6.56
C LEU A 17 2.37 16.71 -5.92
N THR A 18 2.95 17.75 -6.51
CA THR A 18 4.20 18.35 -6.04
C THR A 18 4.05 18.89 -4.60
N PRO A 19 4.90 18.48 -3.65
CA PRO A 19 4.88 19.04 -2.31
C PRO A 19 5.18 20.54 -2.32
N SER A 20 4.49 21.31 -1.48
CA SER A 20 4.71 22.75 -1.31
C SER A 20 6.06 23.11 -0.67
N TYR A 21 6.91 22.12 -0.36
CA TYR A 21 8.19 22.31 0.32
C TYR A 21 9.35 22.12 -0.65
N PRO A 22 10.45 22.89 -0.49
CA PRO A 22 11.64 22.72 -1.31
C PRO A 22 12.12 21.28 -1.18
N PHE A 23 12.28 20.62 -2.32
CA PHE A 23 12.87 19.30 -2.42
C PHE A 23 14.33 19.39 -1.97
N ASN A 24 14.57 19.28 -0.67
CA ASN A 24 15.91 19.15 -0.13
C ASN A 24 16.38 17.73 -0.43
N PHE A 25 17.01 17.56 -1.60
CA PHE A 25 17.73 16.35 -1.95
C PHE A 25 18.95 16.22 -1.03
N LYS A 26 18.72 15.77 0.20
CA LYS A 26 19.80 15.28 1.05
C LYS A 26 20.19 13.92 0.49
N ARG A 27 21.30 13.87 -0.24
CA ARG A 27 21.94 12.62 -0.63
C ARG A 27 22.18 11.82 0.65
N LYS A 28 21.41 10.75 0.84
CA LYS A 28 21.64 9.81 1.94
C LYS A 28 23.01 9.19 1.70
N LEU A 29 23.91 9.25 2.68
CA LEU A 29 25.15 8.49 2.64
C LEU A 29 24.80 7.01 2.54
N GLU A 30 25.64 6.24 1.84
CA GLU A 30 25.48 4.79 1.77
C GLU A 30 25.47 4.23 3.20
N GLU A 31 24.37 3.63 3.61
CA GLU A 31 24.28 2.91 4.87
C GLU A 31 24.78 1.49 4.59
N GLU A 32 25.94 1.11 5.14
CA GLU A 32 26.38 -0.28 5.17
C GLU A 32 25.39 -1.09 6.01
N GLY A 33 24.58 -1.89 5.33
CA GLY A 33 23.63 -2.82 5.94
C GLY A 33 23.19 -3.85 4.90
N GLY A 34 23.41 -5.12 5.20
CA GLY A 34 22.84 -6.20 4.40
C GLY A 34 21.32 -6.26 4.55
N CYS A 35 20.63 -6.66 3.48
CA CYS A 35 19.26 -7.14 3.55
C CYS A 35 19.24 -8.55 2.95
N GLY A 36 18.68 -9.52 3.69
CA GLY A 36 18.42 -10.85 3.16
C GLY A 36 17.06 -10.86 2.45
N VAL A 37 17.03 -11.39 1.23
CA VAL A 37 15.80 -11.59 0.47
C VAL A 37 15.66 -13.07 0.17
N THR A 38 14.49 -13.61 0.48
CA THR A 38 14.06 -14.94 0.07
C THR A 38 12.69 -14.82 -0.58
N GLY A 39 12.43 -15.65 -1.58
CA GLY A 39 11.20 -15.59 -2.34
C GLY A 39 11.01 -16.81 -3.19
N PHE A 40 9.76 -17.09 -3.50
CA PHE A 40 9.36 -18.12 -4.44
C PHE A 40 8.34 -17.53 -5.41
N ALA A 41 8.39 -17.99 -6.66
CA ALA A 41 7.39 -17.71 -7.67
C ALA A 41 6.96 -19.06 -8.24
N CYS A 42 5.65 -19.31 -8.29
CA CYS A 42 5.11 -20.58 -8.72
C CYS A 42 3.81 -20.34 -9.51
N ASN A 43 3.54 -21.19 -10.49
CA ASN A 43 2.29 -21.18 -11.25
C ASN A 43 1.15 -21.92 -10.52
N ILE A 44 1.44 -22.55 -9.38
CA ILE A 44 0.46 -23.16 -8.48
C ILE A 44 0.51 -22.48 -7.11
N PRO A 45 -0.60 -22.50 -6.33
CA PRO A 45 -0.63 -21.91 -5.00
C PRO A 45 0.40 -22.55 -4.06
N VAL A 46 1.18 -21.70 -3.39
CA VAL A 46 2.14 -22.12 -2.35
C VAL A 46 1.65 -21.60 -1.01
N ARG A 47 1.60 -22.47 0.00
CA ARG A 47 1.17 -22.06 1.35
C ARG A 47 2.18 -21.07 1.94
N GLY A 48 1.67 -19.95 2.48
CA GLY A 48 2.50 -18.87 3.03
C GLY A 48 3.54 -19.32 4.07
N ARG A 49 3.24 -20.35 4.87
CA ARG A 49 4.18 -20.94 5.85
C ARG A 49 5.56 -21.29 5.30
N HIS A 50 5.67 -21.57 3.99
CA HIS A 50 6.94 -21.96 3.37
C HIS A 50 7.94 -20.82 3.26
N ILE A 51 7.54 -19.56 3.50
CA ILE A 51 8.47 -18.42 3.58
C ILE A 51 9.17 -18.31 4.94
N PHE A 52 8.62 -18.93 6.00
CA PHE A 52 9.06 -18.71 7.38
C PHE A 52 10.51 -19.18 7.61
N GLU A 53 10.77 -20.47 7.41
CA GLU A 53 12.10 -21.05 7.63
C GLU A 53 13.19 -20.36 6.77
N PRO A 54 12.99 -20.15 5.45
CA PRO A 54 13.94 -19.37 4.66
C PRO A 54 14.17 -17.94 5.17
N SER A 55 13.17 -17.30 5.79
CA SER A 55 13.32 -15.94 6.33
C SER A 55 14.19 -15.93 7.59
N CYS A 56 14.05 -16.94 8.46
CA CYS A 56 14.91 -17.10 9.63
C CYS A 56 16.38 -17.31 9.23
N GLN A 57 16.63 -18.09 8.17
CA GLN A 57 17.97 -18.29 7.64
C GLN A 57 18.61 -17.01 7.06
N MET A 58 17.81 -15.95 6.84
CA MET A 58 18.31 -14.64 6.38
C MET A 58 18.72 -13.71 7.53
N HIS A 59 18.61 -14.11 8.80
CA HIS A 59 18.97 -13.25 9.95
C HIS A 59 20.42 -12.75 9.92
N ASN A 60 21.36 -13.59 9.45
CA ASN A 60 22.78 -13.21 9.31
C ASN A 60 23.05 -12.26 8.13
N ARG A 61 22.02 -11.93 7.33
CA ARG A 61 22.08 -10.99 6.20
C ARG A 61 21.29 -9.71 6.47
N GLY A 62 20.66 -9.57 7.64
CA GLY A 62 19.92 -8.38 8.05
C GLY A 62 20.58 -7.67 9.23
N ASN A 63 20.08 -6.47 9.57
CA ASN A 63 20.51 -5.71 10.75
C ASN A 63 19.53 -5.82 11.93
N GLY A 64 18.58 -6.76 11.87
CA GLY A 64 17.56 -6.98 12.89
C GLY A 64 16.49 -5.88 13.00
N LYS A 65 16.52 -4.84 12.16
CA LYS A 65 15.61 -3.68 12.29
C LYS A 65 14.19 -3.91 11.76
N GLY A 66 13.89 -5.09 11.22
CA GLY A 66 12.59 -5.37 10.66
C GLY A 66 12.59 -6.40 9.55
N GLY A 67 11.38 -6.76 9.13
CA GLY A 67 11.11 -7.77 8.12
C GLY A 67 9.83 -7.44 7.38
N GLY A 68 9.65 -8.04 6.21
CA GLY A 68 8.42 -7.84 5.45
C GLY A 68 8.15 -8.97 4.49
N ILE A 69 6.89 -9.08 4.09
CA ILE A 69 6.44 -10.03 3.08
C ILE A 69 5.63 -9.28 2.03
N ALA A 70 5.98 -9.49 0.77
CA ALA A 70 5.13 -9.19 -0.35
C ALA A 70 4.48 -10.49 -0.81
N ALA A 71 3.15 -10.55 -0.78
CA ALA A 71 2.38 -11.72 -1.21
C ALA A 71 1.51 -11.34 -2.40
N VAL A 72 1.49 -12.19 -3.41
CA VAL A 72 0.67 -12.11 -4.62
C VAL A 72 -0.05 -13.43 -4.83
N GLY A 73 -1.20 -13.42 -5.51
CA GLY A 73 -1.98 -14.66 -5.70
C GLY A 73 -2.60 -15.14 -4.39
N LEU A 74 -3.25 -14.21 -3.68
CA LEU A 74 -3.92 -14.45 -2.42
C LEU A 74 -5.11 -15.41 -2.59
N SER A 75 -5.56 -15.98 -1.48
CA SER A 75 -6.77 -16.81 -1.41
C SER A 75 -7.96 -15.96 -0.99
N ALA A 76 -9.05 -15.97 -1.77
CA ALA A 76 -10.27 -15.22 -1.45
C ALA A 76 -10.90 -15.71 -0.14
N SER A 77 -10.89 -17.03 0.10
CA SER A 77 -11.39 -17.63 1.34
C SER A 77 -10.57 -17.20 2.55
N ASP A 78 -9.23 -17.18 2.44
CA ASP A 78 -8.34 -16.78 3.54
C ASP A 78 -8.48 -15.28 3.86
N MET A 79 -8.82 -14.49 2.85
CA MET A 79 -9.15 -13.06 3.00
C MET A 79 -10.61 -12.83 3.45
N GLY A 80 -11.44 -13.88 3.52
CA GLY A 80 -12.86 -13.81 3.87
C GLY A 80 -13.67 -12.92 2.93
N ILE A 81 -13.44 -13.05 1.62
CA ILE A 81 -14.12 -12.32 0.54
C ILE A 81 -14.48 -13.27 -0.61
N THR A 82 -15.25 -12.79 -1.58
CA THR A 82 -15.51 -13.52 -2.83
C THR A 82 -14.33 -13.42 -3.80
N GLN A 83 -14.27 -14.34 -4.76
CA GLN A 83 -13.28 -14.27 -5.84
C GLN A 83 -13.42 -13.00 -6.68
N ASP A 84 -14.65 -12.52 -6.91
CA ASP A 84 -14.92 -11.27 -7.61
C ASP A 84 -14.26 -10.07 -6.92
N ILE A 85 -14.41 -9.95 -5.59
CA ILE A 85 -13.75 -8.89 -4.82
C ILE A 85 -12.23 -9.03 -4.93
N LEU A 86 -11.68 -10.24 -4.81
CA LEU A 86 -10.22 -10.44 -4.85
C LEU A 86 -9.61 -9.99 -6.19
N GLU A 87 -10.30 -10.28 -7.30
CA GLU A 87 -9.82 -9.99 -8.66
C GLU A 87 -10.04 -8.55 -9.08
N ASN A 88 -11.10 -7.90 -8.58
CA ASN A 88 -11.55 -6.61 -9.05
C ASN A 88 -11.25 -5.44 -8.09
N ASP A 89 -11.14 -5.70 -6.80
CA ASP A 89 -10.85 -4.68 -5.80
C ASP A 89 -9.36 -4.49 -5.58
N TYR A 90 -8.99 -3.26 -5.23
CA TYR A 90 -7.73 -2.98 -4.59
C TYR A 90 -7.80 -3.40 -3.13
N LEU A 91 -6.77 -4.11 -2.70
CA LEU A 91 -6.43 -4.26 -1.31
C LEU A 91 -5.60 -3.04 -0.89
N LEU A 92 -6.26 -2.08 -0.22
CA LEU A 92 -5.63 -0.91 0.38
C LEU A 92 -5.35 -1.17 1.87
N GLN A 93 -4.08 -1.09 2.27
CA GLN A 93 -3.66 -1.20 3.67
C GLN A 93 -3.15 0.15 4.18
N VAL A 94 -3.76 0.63 5.26
CA VAL A 94 -3.37 1.87 5.95
C VAL A 94 -2.88 1.53 7.35
N ALA A 95 -1.62 1.85 7.63
CA ALA A 95 -1.04 1.78 8.96
C ALA A 95 -1.38 3.07 9.74
N LEU A 96 -1.89 2.91 10.96
CA LEU A 96 -2.29 3.97 11.87
C LEU A 96 -1.29 4.04 13.02
N LEU A 97 -0.47 5.10 13.03
CA LEU A 97 0.40 5.45 14.16
C LEU A 97 -0.43 6.10 15.29
N ASP A 98 -1.48 6.83 14.91
CA ASP A 98 -2.53 7.34 15.79
C ASP A 98 -3.86 6.69 15.38
N ALA A 99 -4.44 5.87 16.26
CA ALA A 99 -5.68 5.16 15.99
C ALA A 99 -6.87 6.13 15.77
N GLU A 100 -6.83 7.32 16.38
CA GLU A 100 -7.91 8.30 16.29
C GLU A 100 -8.02 8.94 14.89
N VAL A 101 -6.95 8.89 14.08
CA VAL A 101 -7.01 9.46 12.73
C VAL A 101 -7.77 8.61 11.73
N ARG A 102 -8.14 7.37 12.06
CA ARG A 102 -8.88 6.49 11.14
C ARG A 102 -10.12 7.15 10.54
N LYS A 103 -10.95 7.79 11.37
CA LYS A 103 -12.16 8.49 10.94
C LYS A 103 -11.88 9.63 9.96
N TYR A 104 -10.72 10.29 10.09
CA TYR A 104 -10.27 11.34 9.19
C TYR A 104 -9.76 10.76 7.87
N VAL A 105 -8.98 9.66 7.93
CA VAL A 105 -8.56 8.92 6.73
C VAL A 105 -9.76 8.45 5.93
N GLU A 106 -10.73 7.83 6.57
CA GLU A 106 -11.94 7.33 5.91
C GLU A 106 -12.74 8.48 5.29
N ARG A 107 -13.00 9.54 6.05
CA ARG A 107 -13.79 10.70 5.58
C ARG A 107 -13.11 11.47 4.45
N GLU A 108 -11.79 11.61 4.47
CA GLU A 108 -11.06 12.47 3.53
C GLU A 108 -10.57 11.71 2.28
N PHE A 109 -10.26 10.41 2.38
CA PHE A 109 -9.59 9.66 1.31
C PHE A 109 -10.26 8.35 0.88
N ILE A 110 -11.23 7.84 1.64
CA ILE A 110 -11.93 6.59 1.30
C ILE A 110 -13.38 6.88 0.92
N ALA A 111 -14.21 7.29 1.87
CA ALA A 111 -15.65 7.46 1.70
C ALA A 111 -16.06 8.36 0.52
N PRO A 112 -15.37 9.47 0.19
CA PRO A 112 -15.75 10.30 -0.96
C PRO A 112 -15.49 9.59 -2.30
N TYR A 113 -14.39 8.87 -2.42
CA TYR A 113 -13.84 8.42 -3.71
C TYR A 113 -14.05 6.95 -4.00
N LEU A 114 -14.12 6.13 -2.96
CA LEU A 114 -14.02 4.67 -3.05
C LEU A 114 -15.33 4.03 -2.61
N ARG A 115 -15.77 3.00 -3.33
CA ARG A 115 -16.68 1.99 -2.79
C ARG A 115 -15.85 1.02 -1.96
N VAL A 116 -16.34 0.69 -0.77
CA VAL A 116 -15.72 -0.28 0.13
C VAL A 116 -16.59 -1.53 0.14
N ASP A 117 -16.05 -2.65 -0.36
CA ASP A 117 -16.75 -3.94 -0.35
C ASP A 117 -16.43 -4.73 0.93
N LYS A 118 -15.25 -4.48 1.56
CA LYS A 118 -14.92 -4.97 2.91
C LYS A 118 -13.90 -4.06 3.61
N ALA A 119 -14.02 -3.91 4.93
CA ALA A 119 -13.04 -3.23 5.76
C ALA A 119 -12.82 -4.00 7.07
N GLU A 120 -11.58 -4.22 7.47
CA GLU A 120 -11.24 -4.91 8.71
C GLU A 120 -9.86 -4.51 9.24
N ARG A 121 -9.67 -4.66 10.56
CA ARG A 121 -8.33 -4.57 11.16
C ARG A 121 -7.56 -5.86 10.87
N VAL A 122 -6.31 -5.73 10.44
CA VAL A 122 -5.40 -6.87 10.29
C VAL A 122 -5.13 -7.47 11.67
N ALA A 123 -5.24 -8.80 11.77
CA ALA A 123 -4.97 -9.50 13.02
C ALA A 123 -3.50 -9.32 13.45
N THR A 124 -3.30 -9.12 14.75
CA THR A 124 -1.98 -8.97 15.38
C THR A 124 -1.84 -9.97 16.52
N ALA A 125 -0.61 -10.18 17.01
CA ALA A 125 -0.40 -10.84 18.29
C ALA A 125 -1.18 -10.12 19.41
N PRO A 126 -1.71 -10.84 20.43
CA PRO A 126 -2.43 -10.24 21.54
C PRO A 126 -1.59 -9.21 22.32
N ASP A 127 -0.33 -9.54 22.56
CA ASP A 127 0.67 -8.67 23.16
C ASP A 127 1.94 -8.66 22.30
N TYR A 128 2.38 -7.48 21.88
CA TYR A 128 3.59 -7.36 21.06
C TYR A 128 4.85 -7.63 21.88
N ARG A 129 4.78 -7.51 23.21
CA ARG A 129 5.90 -7.74 24.14
C ARG A 129 6.26 -9.23 24.27
N ASP A 130 5.38 -10.12 23.81
CA ASP A 130 5.65 -11.55 23.73
C ASP A 130 6.56 -11.91 22.54
N ILE A 131 6.83 -10.95 21.64
CA ILE A 131 7.69 -11.13 20.47
C ILE A 131 9.09 -10.66 20.81
N GLU A 132 10.02 -11.61 20.94
CA GLU A 132 11.43 -11.32 21.17
C GLU A 132 12.01 -10.41 20.07
N GLY A 133 12.73 -9.36 20.48
CA GLY A 133 13.33 -8.37 19.58
C GLY A 133 12.40 -7.26 19.10
N LEU A 134 11.11 -7.28 19.45
CA LEU A 134 10.17 -6.21 19.11
C LEU A 134 10.10 -5.14 20.22
N GLU A 135 10.92 -4.11 20.11
CA GLU A 135 11.06 -3.07 21.15
C GLU A 135 9.91 -2.05 21.17
N SER A 136 9.21 -1.86 20.04
CA SER A 136 8.17 -0.84 19.89
C SER A 136 6.88 -1.44 19.35
N ARG A 137 5.74 -0.92 19.84
CA ARG A 137 4.40 -1.35 19.39
C ARG A 137 4.23 -1.01 17.89
N PRO A 138 3.97 -2.01 17.02
CA PRO A 138 3.65 -1.73 15.62
C PRO A 138 2.34 -0.95 15.47
N PRO A 139 2.18 -0.15 14.40
CA PRO A 139 0.91 0.51 14.12
C PRO A 139 -0.20 -0.50 13.86
N ASP A 140 -1.43 -0.15 14.24
CA ASP A 140 -2.61 -0.90 13.81
C ASP A 140 -2.75 -0.76 12.28
N VAL A 141 -2.97 -1.86 11.57
CA VAL A 141 -3.20 -1.83 10.12
C VAL A 141 -4.66 -2.10 9.82
N TRP A 142 -5.29 -1.19 9.09
CA TRP A 142 -6.62 -1.38 8.52
C TRP A 142 -6.52 -1.75 7.05
N ARG A 143 -7.24 -2.81 6.67
CA ARG A 143 -7.33 -3.35 5.32
C ARG A 143 -8.71 -3.03 4.76
N TYR A 144 -8.73 -2.47 3.55
CA TYR A 144 -9.93 -2.15 2.80
C TYR A 144 -9.87 -2.82 1.42
N PHE A 145 -10.93 -3.52 1.04
CA PHE A 145 -11.17 -3.96 -0.33
C PHE A 145 -12.04 -2.90 -0.99
N VAL A 146 -11.47 -2.21 -1.98
CA VAL A 146 -12.02 -0.98 -2.53
C VAL A 146 -11.95 -0.91 -4.05
N ARG A 147 -12.93 -0.22 -4.63
CA ARG A 147 -12.92 0.23 -6.04
C ARG A 147 -13.21 1.72 -6.13
N VAL A 148 -12.67 2.40 -7.13
CA VAL A 148 -13.00 3.81 -7.34
C VAL A 148 -14.45 3.89 -7.79
N LYS A 149 -15.23 4.81 -7.21
CA LYS A 149 -16.62 5.02 -7.62
C LYS A 149 -16.65 5.40 -9.10
N THR A 150 -17.55 4.81 -9.87
CA THR A 150 -17.58 4.94 -11.34
C THR A 150 -17.61 6.40 -11.83
N HIS A 151 -18.40 7.26 -11.18
CA HIS A 151 -18.47 8.68 -11.56
C HIS A 151 -17.18 9.44 -11.23
N ILE A 152 -16.53 9.12 -10.10
CA ILE A 152 -15.24 9.70 -9.71
C ILE A 152 -14.15 9.30 -10.70
N LEU A 153 -14.09 8.01 -11.09
CA LEU A 153 -13.10 7.54 -12.05
C LEU A 153 -13.30 8.18 -13.43
N LYS A 154 -14.56 8.29 -13.89
CA LYS A 154 -14.88 8.97 -15.16
C LYS A 154 -14.45 10.43 -15.15
N GLN A 155 -14.73 11.16 -14.07
CA GLN A 155 -14.31 12.55 -13.90
C GLN A 155 -12.79 12.66 -13.90
N PHE A 156 -12.09 11.83 -13.14
CA PHE A 156 -10.63 11.81 -13.10
C PHE A 156 -10.00 11.56 -14.48
N ILE A 157 -10.53 10.58 -15.23
CA ILE A 157 -10.08 10.27 -16.58
C ILE A 157 -10.20 11.50 -17.51
N GLN A 158 -11.31 12.22 -17.42
CA GLN A 158 -11.54 13.42 -18.22
C GLN A 158 -10.60 14.56 -17.83
N GLU A 159 -10.50 14.87 -16.54
CA GLU A 159 -9.68 15.95 -16.00
C GLU A 159 -8.19 15.79 -16.32
N HIS A 160 -7.71 14.55 -16.36
CA HIS A 160 -6.30 14.23 -16.58
C HIS A 160 -5.96 13.78 -18.01
N GLY A 161 -6.93 13.78 -18.94
CA GLY A 161 -6.68 13.41 -20.34
C GLY A 161 -6.32 11.94 -20.54
N LEU A 162 -6.87 11.05 -19.70
CA LEU A 162 -6.52 9.62 -19.63
C LEU A 162 -7.49 8.73 -20.44
N GLN A 163 -8.30 9.29 -21.35
CA GLN A 163 -9.35 8.57 -22.07
C GLN A 163 -8.84 7.40 -22.93
N GLU A 164 -7.57 7.46 -23.36
CA GLU A 164 -6.94 6.41 -24.17
C GLU A 164 -6.30 5.29 -23.33
N LEU A 165 -6.33 5.39 -22.00
CA LEU A 165 -5.89 4.30 -21.13
C LEU A 165 -6.99 3.25 -20.97
N ASP A 166 -6.55 2.00 -20.82
CA ASP A 166 -7.39 0.98 -20.21
C ASP A 166 -7.92 1.48 -18.86
N ILE A 167 -9.20 1.22 -18.60
CA ILE A 167 -9.89 1.73 -17.42
C ILE A 167 -9.22 1.29 -16.13
N ARG A 168 -8.65 0.07 -16.07
CA ARG A 168 -7.97 -0.44 -14.89
C ARG A 168 -6.67 0.31 -14.64
N ARG A 169 -5.96 0.70 -15.71
CA ARG A 169 -4.73 1.51 -15.61
C ARG A 169 -5.02 2.96 -15.20
N ALA A 170 -6.12 3.53 -15.65
CA ALA A 170 -6.55 4.84 -15.18
C ALA A 170 -6.95 4.79 -13.69
N GLU A 171 -7.59 3.70 -13.26
CA GLU A 171 -7.90 3.46 -11.85
C GLU A 171 -6.62 3.26 -11.02
N ASP A 172 -5.59 2.58 -11.55
CA ASP A 172 -4.30 2.41 -10.88
C ASP A 172 -3.65 3.77 -10.60
N GLU A 173 -3.69 4.67 -11.58
CA GLU A 173 -3.20 6.04 -11.41
C GLU A 173 -4.01 6.78 -10.35
N PHE A 174 -5.36 6.67 -10.36
CA PHE A 174 -6.18 7.28 -9.31
C PHE A 174 -5.79 6.80 -7.90
N ILE A 175 -5.67 5.48 -7.71
CA ILE A 175 -5.31 4.89 -6.41
C ILE A 175 -3.91 5.33 -5.97
N TYR A 176 -2.96 5.41 -6.91
CA TYR A 176 -1.62 5.95 -6.66
C TYR A 176 -1.70 7.40 -6.15
N GLN A 177 -2.40 8.28 -6.88
CA GLN A 177 -2.52 9.70 -6.50
C GLN A 177 -3.24 9.87 -5.16
N ASN A 178 -4.32 9.12 -4.92
CA ASN A 178 -5.07 9.16 -3.66
C ASN A 178 -4.19 8.73 -2.48
N SER A 179 -3.43 7.65 -2.66
CA SER A 179 -2.49 7.14 -1.65
C SER A 179 -1.34 8.12 -1.38
N PHE A 180 -0.83 8.76 -2.43
CA PHE A 180 0.19 9.80 -2.30
C PHE A 180 -0.34 10.98 -1.46
N ARG A 181 -1.55 11.47 -1.74
CA ARG A 181 -2.16 12.58 -1.01
C ARG A 181 -2.47 12.22 0.45
N LEU A 182 -2.92 10.99 0.71
CA LEU A 182 -3.11 10.47 2.08
C LEU A 182 -1.79 10.52 2.85
N ASN A 183 -0.71 9.99 2.26
CA ASN A 183 0.61 10.02 2.88
C ASN A 183 1.12 11.45 3.08
N GLN A 184 0.90 12.34 2.12
CA GLN A 184 1.26 13.75 2.26
C GLN A 184 0.53 14.40 3.46
N ARG A 185 -0.76 14.10 3.62
CA ARG A 185 -1.62 14.65 4.67
C ARG A 185 -1.29 14.13 6.06
N PHE A 186 -1.03 12.82 6.20
CA PHE A 186 -0.92 12.15 7.51
C PHE A 186 0.50 11.71 7.89
N TYR A 187 1.45 11.71 6.96
CA TYR A 187 2.82 11.24 7.20
C TYR A 187 3.89 12.30 6.90
N ALA A 188 3.69 13.16 5.90
CA ALA A 188 4.71 14.12 5.45
C ALA A 188 4.56 15.53 6.03
N SER A 189 3.45 15.85 6.70
CA SER A 189 3.27 17.17 7.32
C SER A 189 4.33 17.43 8.40
N LEU A 190 4.77 18.67 8.58
CA LEU A 190 5.74 19.10 9.61
C LEU A 190 5.32 18.78 11.07
N GLY A 191 4.11 18.23 11.27
CA GLY A 191 3.65 17.71 12.55
C GLY A 191 3.97 16.23 12.75
N GLU A 192 3.30 15.63 13.74
CA GLU A 192 3.44 14.21 14.05
C GLU A 192 2.94 13.32 12.92
N LYS A 193 3.65 12.21 12.67
CA LYS A 193 3.24 11.16 11.74
C LYS A 193 2.08 10.39 12.35
N LYS A 194 0.95 10.32 11.65
CA LYS A 194 -0.30 9.76 12.19
C LYS A 194 -0.77 8.52 11.44
N ALA A 195 -0.61 8.49 10.13
CA ALA A 195 -0.98 7.34 9.31
C ALA A 195 -0.24 7.35 7.97
N PHE A 196 -0.13 6.18 7.35
CA PHE A 196 0.39 6.05 5.99
C PHE A 196 -0.18 4.81 5.29
N VAL A 197 -0.24 4.84 3.97
CA VAL A 197 -0.53 3.68 3.13
C VAL A 197 0.67 2.73 3.20
N LEU A 198 0.47 1.58 3.82
CA LEU A 198 1.44 0.49 3.90
C LEU A 198 1.58 -0.22 2.55
N SER A 199 0.45 -0.51 1.91
CA SER A 199 0.41 -1.12 0.58
C SER A 199 -0.91 -0.84 -0.13
N HIS A 200 -0.88 -0.82 -1.47
CA HIS A 200 -2.07 -0.92 -2.30
C HIS A 200 -1.81 -1.82 -3.50
N GLY A 201 -2.83 -2.51 -3.99
CA GLY A 201 -2.76 -3.28 -5.22
C GLY A 201 -3.90 -4.28 -5.35
N ARG A 202 -4.06 -4.89 -6.52
CA ARG A 202 -5.06 -5.96 -6.73
C ARG A 202 -4.41 -7.31 -6.52
N ASN A 203 -5.08 -8.20 -5.78
CA ASN A 203 -4.58 -9.54 -5.47
C ASN A 203 -3.11 -9.56 -4.97
N MET A 204 -2.74 -8.54 -4.19
CA MET A 204 -1.42 -8.40 -3.59
C MET A 204 -1.50 -7.65 -2.27
N MET A 205 -0.59 -7.97 -1.35
CA MET A 205 -0.39 -7.21 -0.11
C MET A 205 1.08 -7.15 0.24
N ILE A 206 1.47 -6.08 0.93
CA ILE A 206 2.79 -5.96 1.53
C ILE A 206 2.59 -5.71 3.03
N LEU A 207 3.18 -6.56 3.85
CA LEU A 207 3.30 -6.34 5.29
C LEU A 207 4.76 -6.04 5.60
N LYS A 208 4.99 -5.07 6.48
CA LYS A 208 6.32 -4.70 6.94
C LYS A 208 6.25 -4.31 8.41
N ILE A 209 7.21 -4.80 9.17
CA ILE A 209 7.49 -4.43 10.56
C ILE A 209 8.88 -3.83 10.59
#